data_AF-A0A0F9K6E2-F1
#
_entry.id   AF-A0A0F9K6E2-F1
#
_cell.length_a   1.000
_cell.length_b   1.000
_cell.length_c   1.000
_cell.angle_alpha   90.00
_cell.angle_beta   90.00
_cell.angle_gamma   90.00
#
_symmetry.space_group_name_H-M   'P 1'
#
loop_
_entity.id
_entity.type
_entity.pdbx_description
1 polymer ?
#
loop_
_entity_poly.entity_id
_entity_poly.type
_entity_poly.pdbx_seq_one_letter_code
_entity_poly.pdbx_strand_id
1 'polypeptide(L)' 'MYKCSFCKSFTDSEKLPNGWGRAKLSIPGIEAVDLTFCSIHKIEAEKELDLAFERASKQ' A
#
# COMPACT_ATOMS: atom_id res chain seq x y z
N MET A 1 -13.46 5.99 5.32
CA MET A 1 -13.65 4.75 4.56
C MET A 1 -12.32 4.34 3.94
N TYR A 2 -11.82 3.15 4.30
CA TYR A 2 -10.62 2.59 3.70
C TYR A 2 -10.99 1.54 2.67
N LYS A 3 -10.21 1.44 1.60
CA LYS A 3 -10.42 0.46 0.53
C LYS A 3 -9.11 -0.26 0.26
N CYS A 4 -9.14 -1.59 0.29
CA CYS A 4 -8.02 -2.42 -0.13
C CYS A 4 -7.79 -2.22 -1.64
N SER A 5 -6.57 -1.88 -2.04
CA SER A 5 -6.21 -1.67 -3.44
C SER A 5 -6.25 -2.96 -4.26
N PHE A 6 -6.09 -4.12 -3.61
CA PHE A 6 -6.01 -5.44 -4.26
C PHE A 6 -7.41 -6.06 -4.46
N CYS A 7 -8.07 -6.47 -3.39
CA CYS A 7 -9.40 -7.11 -3.47
C CYS A 7 -10.57 -6.13 -3.51
N LYS A 8 -10.33 -4.82 -3.49
CA LYS A 8 -11.36 -3.77 -3.45
C LYS A 8 -12.32 -3.85 -2.27
N SER A 9 -12.04 -4.69 -1.26
CA SER A 9 -12.78 -4.72 0.00
C SER A 9 -12.74 -3.35 0.65
N PHE A 10 -13.84 -2.95 1.25
CA PHE A 10 -14.01 -1.66 1.89
C PHE A 10 -14.34 -1.84 3.36
N THR A 11 -13.98 -0.84 4.14
CA THR A 11 -14.31 -0.75 5.55
C THR A 11 -14.74 0.68 5.88
N ASP A 12 -15.88 0.79 6.54
CA ASP A 12 -16.46 2.05 7.02
C ASP A 12 -15.83 2.53 8.33
N SER A 13 -14.79 1.87 8.80
CA SER A 13 -14.09 2.27 10.01
C SER A 13 -13.41 3.64 9.83
N GLU A 14 -13.55 4.50 10.84
CA GLU A 14 -12.84 5.78 10.93
C GLU A 14 -11.32 5.59 11.09
N LYS A 15 -10.93 4.44 11.66
CA LYS A 15 -9.52 4.03 11.85
C LYS A 15 -9.21 2.80 10.99
N LEU A 16 -7.94 2.61 10.63
CA LEU A 16 -7.50 1.40 9.95
C LEU A 16 -7.90 0.17 10.80
N PRO A 17 -8.69 -0.77 10.25
CA PRO A 17 -9.10 -1.95 10.99
C PRO A 17 -7.90 -2.80 11.41
N ASN A 18 -8.11 -3.64 12.40
CA ASN A 18 -7.05 -4.52 12.88
C ASN A 18 -6.57 -5.45 11.75
N GLY A 19 -5.25 -5.52 11.56
CA GLY A 19 -4.63 -6.26 10.46
C GLY A 19 -4.65 -5.57 9.09
N TRP A 20 -5.33 -4.45 8.92
CA TRP A 20 -5.17 -3.62 7.72
C TRP A 20 -3.93 -2.75 7.86
N GLY A 21 -3.31 -2.43 6.72
CA GLY A 21 -2.15 -1.58 6.66
C GLY A 21 -2.24 -0.57 5.53
N ARG A 22 -1.36 0.42 5.60
CA ARG A 22 -1.16 1.40 4.53
C ARG A 22 0.31 1.43 4.19
N ALA A 23 0.59 1.23 2.92
CA ALA A 23 1.90 1.30 2.32
C ALA A 23 2.01 2.67 1.64
N LYS A 24 2.91 3.51 2.14
CA LYS A 24 3.17 4.82 1.56
C LYS A 24 4.66 5.00 1.28
N LEU A 25 5.01 5.26 0.03
CA LEU A 25 6.35 5.61 -0.42
C LEU A 25 6.30 6.96 -1.13
N SER A 26 7.15 7.88 -0.71
CA SER A 26 7.27 9.19 -1.33
C SER A 26 8.76 9.53 -1.41
N ILE A 27 9.35 9.29 -2.57
CA ILE A 27 10.75 9.63 -2.85
C ILE A 27 10.77 10.74 -3.91
N PRO A 28 11.47 11.86 -3.68
CA PRO A 28 11.62 12.92 -4.67
C PRO A 28 12.19 12.38 -5.99
N GLY A 29 11.49 12.60 -7.10
CA GLY A 29 11.90 12.12 -8.43
C GLY A 29 11.32 10.76 -8.84
N ILE A 30 10.60 10.06 -7.97
CA ILE A 30 9.96 8.77 -8.28
C ILE A 30 8.45 8.84 -8.07
N GLU A 31 7.72 7.96 -8.73
CA GLU A 31 6.28 7.79 -8.55
C GLU A 31 5.94 7.46 -7.09
N ALA A 32 5.07 8.28 -6.49
CA ALA A 32 4.64 8.07 -5.11
C ALA A 32 3.67 6.89 -5.05
N VAL A 33 3.94 5.94 -4.15
CA VAL A 33 3.04 4.83 -3.86
C VAL A 33 2.21 5.19 -2.65
N ASP A 34 0.89 5.12 -2.76
CA ASP A 34 -0.03 5.25 -1.64
C ASP A 34 -1.16 4.23 -1.81
N LEU A 35 -1.02 3.08 -1.14
CA LEU A 35 -1.97 1.99 -1.23
C LEU A 35 -2.38 1.50 0.16
N THR A 36 -3.66 1.19 0.30
CA THR A 36 -4.23 0.60 1.51
C THR A 36 -4.50 -0.87 1.24
N PHE A 37 -4.22 -1.74 2.20
CA PHE A 37 -4.38 -3.18 2.05
C PHE A 37 -5.04 -3.80 3.27
N CYS A 38 -5.83 -4.86 3.05
CA CYS A 38 -6.37 -5.66 4.13
C CYS A 38 -5.35 -6.70 4.60
N SER A 39 -5.65 -7.36 5.72
CA SER A 39 -4.77 -8.37 6.34
C SER A 39 -4.34 -9.50 5.43
N ILE A 40 -5.14 -9.84 4.42
CA ILE A 40 -4.86 -10.91 3.46
C ILE A 40 -3.82 -10.46 2.43
N HIS A 41 -3.88 -9.20 1.99
CA HIS A 41 -3.04 -8.68 0.89
C HIS A 41 -1.82 -7.89 1.39
N LYS A 42 -1.38 -8.18 2.62
CA LYS A 42 -0.15 -7.59 3.17
C LYS A 42 1.06 -7.92 2.31
N ILE A 43 1.21 -9.18 1.89
CA ILE A 43 2.36 -9.65 1.11
C ILE A 43 2.40 -8.98 -0.28
N GLU A 44 1.24 -8.76 -0.90
CA GLU A 44 1.18 -8.04 -2.18
C GLU A 44 1.56 -6.56 -2.02
N ALA A 45 1.10 -5.93 -0.94
CA ALA A 45 1.49 -4.55 -0.63
C ALA A 45 3.00 -4.40 -0.40
N GLU A 46 3.62 -5.36 0.29
CA GLU A 46 5.08 -5.40 0.50
C GLU A 46 5.81 -5.53 -0.84
N LYS A 47 5.37 -6.42 -1.73
CA LYS A 47 5.96 -6.58 -3.07
C LYS A 47 5.84 -5.31 -3.93
N GLU A 48 4.70 -4.63 -3.92
CA GLU A 48 4.53 -3.38 -4.67
C GLU A 48 5.45 -2.28 -4.12
N LEU A 49 5.64 -2.21 -2.81
CA LEU A 49 6.60 -1.30 -2.19
C LEU A 49 8.03 -1.64 -2.60
N ASP A 50 8.43 -2.91 -2.54
CA ASP A 50 9.77 -3.35 -2.94
C ASP A 50 10.05 -3.03 -4.41
N LEU A 51 9.10 -3.30 -5.31
CA LEU A 51 9.22 -2.95 -6.73
C LEU A 51 9.36 -1.44 -6.94
N ALA A 52 8.61 -0.63 -6.19
CA ALA A 52 8.72 0.82 -6.26
C ALA A 52 10.09 1.31 -5.75
N PHE A 53 10.61 0.70 -4.68
CA PHE A 53 11.97 0.95 -4.18
C PHE A 53 13.06 0.52 -5.17
N GLU A 54 12.91 -0.62 -5.84
CA GLU A 54 13.87 -1.05 -6.87
C GLU A 54 13.88 -0.11 -8.06
N ARG A 55 12.71 0.35 -8.50
CA ARG A 55 12.59 1.39 -9.55
C ARG A 55 13.22 2.70 -9.11
N ALA A 56 13.09 3.04 -7.82
CA ALA A 56 13.73 4.21 -7.24
C ALA A 56 15.26 4.11 -7.21
N SER A 57 15.80 2.94 -6.86
CA SER A 57 17.24 2.69 -6.73
C SER A 57 17.97 2.67 -8.08
N LYS A 58 17.24 2.43 -9.19
CA LYS A 58 17.80 2.34 -10.55
C LYS A 58 17.78 3.66 -11.34
N GLN A 59 17.23 4.74 -10.78
CA GLN A 59 17.29 6.10 -11.36
C GLN A 59 18.50 6.86 -10.84
#